data_AF-A0A7C9DW91-F1
#
_entry.id   AF-A0A7C9DW91-F1
#
_cell.length_a   1.000
_cell.length_b   1.000
_cell.length_c   1.000
_cell.angle_alpha   90.00
_cell.angle_beta   90.00
_cell.angle_gamma   90.00
#
_symmetry.space_group_name_H-M   'P 1'
#
loop_
_entity.id
_entity.type
_entity.pdbx_description
1 polymer ?
#
loop_
_entity_poly.entity_id
_entity_poly.type
_entity_poly.pdbx_seq_one_letter_code
_entity_poly.pdbx_strand_id
1 'polypeptide(L)'
;SAYFHIKPMHGGTYTDLAIWLFFGFNGGGFLRIGSLTIPLGKLGEHVADWEHITLRVSNFNGMLRKVFFSQHAAGEWIHASELEFTDGNRFAAYSSLHGHACFYKPGQISHGNSEFIGISNDMERSDKIFDTAKGYEIISADYLGNHKEPPWLNFARPWGPKVTYDIAKEIDNVADALPGKLKKGFHNFIHSLPAELLGERGPTGPKFKWNWDGDEIKCC
;
A
#
# COMPACT_ATOMS: atom_id res chain seq x y z
N SER A 1 -6.59 -13.11 7.73
CA SER A 1 -5.26 -13.73 7.86
C SER A 1 -4.23 -12.90 7.13
N ALA A 2 -2.96 -12.95 7.55
CA ALA A 2 -1.81 -12.46 6.80
C ALA A 2 -1.25 -13.58 5.90
N TYR A 3 -0.70 -13.24 4.74
CA TYR A 3 -0.23 -14.24 3.79
C TYR A 3 1.26 -14.08 3.52
N PHE A 4 2.05 -15.08 3.89
CA PHE A 4 3.51 -15.02 3.86
C PHE A 4 4.03 -15.63 2.58
N HIS A 5 4.76 -14.83 1.82
CA HIS A 5 5.61 -15.26 0.72
C HIS A 5 7.07 -15.21 1.17
N ILE A 6 7.73 -16.36 1.15
CA ILE A 6 9.11 -16.54 1.61
C ILE A 6 10.04 -16.65 0.40
N LYS A 7 10.95 -15.68 0.26
CA LYS A 7 11.84 -15.55 -0.90
C LYS A 7 13.32 -15.61 -0.49
N PRO A 8 14.16 -16.42 -1.15
CA PRO A 8 15.61 -16.29 -1.01
C PRO A 8 16.08 -15.05 -1.79
N MET A 9 16.87 -14.19 -1.16
CA MET A 9 17.31 -12.92 -1.74
C MET A 9 18.81 -12.80 -1.76
N HIS A 10 19.32 -12.08 -2.77
CA HIS A 10 20.75 -11.76 -2.94
C HIS A 10 21.64 -13.01 -2.85
N GLY A 11 21.35 -14.02 -3.68
CA GLY A 11 22.10 -15.28 -3.68
C GLY A 11 21.93 -16.12 -2.42
N GLY A 12 20.83 -15.92 -1.67
CA GLY A 12 20.54 -16.65 -0.42
C GLY A 12 21.21 -16.09 0.83
N THR A 13 21.86 -14.91 0.73
CA THR A 13 22.41 -14.23 1.91
C THR A 13 21.32 -13.64 2.81
N TYR A 14 20.16 -13.37 2.24
CA TYR A 14 18.97 -12.92 2.96
C TYR A 14 17.78 -13.80 2.64
N THR A 15 16.82 -13.82 3.55
CA THR A 15 15.47 -14.31 3.32
C THR A 15 14.50 -13.15 3.53
N ASP A 16 13.68 -12.91 2.52
CA ASP A 16 12.60 -11.96 2.60
C ASP A 16 11.30 -12.67 2.97
N LEU A 17 10.62 -12.12 3.98
CA LEU A 17 9.27 -12.52 4.36
C LEU A 17 8.32 -11.40 3.93
N ALA A 18 7.75 -11.54 2.73
CA ALA A 18 6.75 -10.61 2.22
C ALA A 18 5.38 -10.99 2.81
N ILE A 19 4.86 -10.12 3.67
CA ILE A 19 3.60 -10.29 4.38
C ILE A 19 2.52 -9.53 3.60
N TRP A 20 1.73 -10.26 2.83
CA TRP A 20 0.62 -9.71 2.05
C TRP A 20 -0.64 -9.57 2.92
N LEU A 21 -1.28 -8.42 2.77
CA LEU A 21 -2.48 -8.01 3.48
C LEU A 21 -3.58 -7.68 2.48
N PHE A 22 -4.77 -8.24 2.71
CA PHE A 22 -5.94 -7.97 1.89
C PHE A 22 -6.83 -6.91 2.55
N PHE A 23 -7.04 -5.79 1.86
CA PHE A 23 -7.93 -4.72 2.27
C PHE A 23 -9.23 -4.84 1.51
N GLY A 24 -10.35 -5.03 2.21
CA GLY A 24 -11.65 -5.25 1.54
C GLY A 24 -12.16 -4.03 0.78
N PHE A 25 -11.75 -2.82 1.16
CA PHE A 25 -12.23 -1.58 0.58
C PHE A 25 -11.22 -0.45 0.77
N ASN A 26 -11.05 0.35 -0.26
CA ASN A 26 -10.35 1.62 -0.23
C ASN A 26 -11.38 2.76 -0.32
N GLY A 27 -11.30 3.71 0.61
CA GLY A 27 -12.24 4.83 0.68
C GLY A 27 -11.80 6.01 -0.18
N GLY A 28 -12.70 6.98 -0.33
CA GLY A 28 -12.33 8.27 -0.90
C GLY A 28 -11.31 8.98 0.00
N GLY A 29 -10.17 9.32 -0.58
CA GLY A 29 -9.09 9.99 0.13
C GLY A 29 -9.35 11.48 0.36
N PHE A 30 -8.28 12.17 0.75
CA PHE A 30 -8.27 13.62 0.83
C PHE A 30 -7.23 14.17 -0.13
N LEU A 31 -7.53 15.30 -0.76
CA LEU A 31 -6.55 16.12 -1.46
C LEU A 31 -6.08 17.23 -0.52
N ARG A 32 -4.77 17.41 -0.43
CA ARG A 32 -4.19 18.57 0.25
C ARG A 32 -3.67 19.58 -0.74
N ILE A 33 -4.00 20.85 -0.52
CA ILE A 33 -3.46 22.00 -1.25
C ILE A 33 -2.94 23.02 -0.23
N GLY A 34 -1.63 23.03 0.03
CA GLY A 34 -1.05 23.78 1.15
C GLY A 34 -1.67 23.36 2.48
N SER A 35 -2.32 24.29 3.20
CA SER A 35 -3.04 24.00 4.45
C SER A 35 -4.50 23.56 4.24
N LEU A 36 -5.02 23.60 3.00
CA LEU A 36 -6.38 23.22 2.69
C LEU A 36 -6.49 21.70 2.50
N THR A 37 -7.44 21.07 3.17
CA THR A 37 -7.78 19.64 2.99
C THR A 37 -9.16 19.55 2.36
N ILE A 38 -9.26 18.82 1.25
CA ILE A 38 -10.48 18.71 0.43
C ILE A 38 -10.85 17.23 0.36
N PRO A 39 -12.06 16.83 0.78
CA PRO A 39 -12.54 15.47 0.57
C PRO A 39 -12.63 15.16 -0.93
N LEU A 40 -12.11 14.02 -1.35
CA LEU A 40 -12.20 13.57 -2.75
C LEU A 40 -13.54 12.88 -3.07
N GLY A 41 -14.46 12.81 -2.11
CA GLY A 41 -15.76 12.16 -2.29
C GLY A 41 -15.56 10.67 -2.55
N LYS A 42 -15.96 10.20 -3.73
CA LYS A 42 -15.78 8.81 -4.15
C LYS A 42 -14.52 8.56 -4.99
N LEU A 43 -13.77 9.62 -5.34
CA LEU A 43 -12.59 9.46 -6.19
C LEU A 43 -11.53 8.62 -5.47
N GLY A 44 -11.07 7.58 -6.16
CA GLY A 44 -10.08 6.62 -5.64
C GLY A 44 -10.69 5.45 -4.87
N GLU A 45 -12.03 5.43 -4.68
CA GLU A 45 -12.70 4.28 -4.09
C GLU A 45 -12.58 3.05 -4.98
N HIS A 46 -12.16 1.94 -4.38
CA HIS A 46 -12.18 0.65 -5.05
C HIS A 46 -12.32 -0.47 -4.02
N VAL A 47 -12.85 -1.59 -4.48
CA VAL A 47 -13.06 -2.77 -3.64
C VAL A 47 -11.89 -3.72 -3.85
N ALA A 48 -11.42 -4.31 -2.76
CA ALA A 48 -10.26 -5.20 -2.71
C ALA A 48 -8.93 -4.50 -3.06
N ASP A 49 -7.93 -4.58 -2.18
CA ASP A 49 -6.53 -4.35 -2.55
C ASP A 49 -5.58 -5.25 -1.77
N TRP A 50 -4.40 -5.44 -2.35
CA TRP A 50 -3.28 -6.18 -1.84
C TRP A 50 -2.10 -5.25 -1.64
N GLU A 51 -1.78 -5.02 -0.38
CA GLU A 51 -0.56 -4.34 0.06
C GLU A 51 0.35 -5.33 0.79
N HIS A 52 1.62 -4.98 0.98
CA HIS A 52 2.56 -5.87 1.65
C HIS A 52 3.63 -5.14 2.47
N ILE A 53 4.13 -5.85 3.46
CA ILE A 53 5.29 -5.45 4.25
C ILE A 53 6.34 -6.55 4.09
N THR A 54 7.56 -6.21 3.66
CA THR A 54 8.62 -7.21 3.50
C THR A 54 9.68 -7.08 4.60
N LEU A 55 9.89 -8.14 5.36
CA LEU A 55 11.00 -8.21 6.32
C LEU A 55 12.22 -8.81 5.62
N ARG A 56 13.35 -8.12 5.62
CA ARG A 56 14.63 -8.68 5.15
C ARG A 56 15.46 -9.20 6.32
N VAL A 57 15.59 -10.52 6.41
CA VAL A 57 16.32 -11.22 7.47
C VAL A 57 17.65 -11.74 6.94
N SER A 58 18.73 -11.53 7.70
CA SER A 58 20.06 -12.05 7.38
C SER A 58 20.19 -13.53 7.70
N ASN A 59 20.58 -14.36 6.73
CA ASN A 59 20.76 -15.80 6.93
C ASN A 59 22.04 -16.14 7.72
N PHE A 60 22.94 -15.18 7.92
CA PHE A 60 24.16 -15.40 8.71
C PHE A 60 23.93 -15.37 10.22
N ASN A 61 22.96 -14.58 10.68
CA ASN A 61 22.76 -14.31 12.11
C ASN A 61 21.29 -14.22 12.54
N GLY A 62 20.34 -14.43 11.62
CA GLY A 62 18.90 -14.37 11.89
C GLY A 62 18.37 -12.97 12.22
N MET A 63 19.19 -11.92 12.05
CA MET A 63 18.77 -10.56 12.42
C MET A 63 17.94 -9.91 11.32
N LEU A 64 16.86 -9.23 11.72
CA LEU A 64 16.13 -8.29 10.87
C LEU A 64 17.04 -7.12 10.50
N ARG A 65 17.17 -6.82 9.21
CA ARG A 65 18.05 -5.75 8.72
C ARG A 65 17.28 -4.50 8.35
N LYS A 66 16.21 -4.68 7.59
CA LYS A 66 15.33 -3.61 7.11
C LYS A 66 13.95 -4.19 6.83
N VAL A 67 12.95 -3.31 6.84
CA VAL A 67 11.57 -3.63 6.51
C VAL A 67 11.11 -2.72 5.39
N PHE A 68 10.51 -3.30 4.36
CA PHE A 68 9.86 -2.56 3.28
C PHE A 68 8.40 -2.32 3.65
N PHE A 69 7.94 -1.10 3.45
CA PHE A 69 6.53 -0.72 3.61
C PHE A 69 5.99 -0.29 2.25
N SER A 70 5.02 -1.04 1.71
CA SER A 70 4.43 -0.72 0.41
C SER A 70 3.56 0.52 0.47
N GLN A 71 3.68 1.36 -0.55
CA GLN A 71 2.91 2.58 -0.75
C GLN A 71 2.45 2.58 -2.20
N HIS A 72 1.28 1.96 -2.45
CA HIS A 72 0.71 1.81 -3.78
C HIS A 72 1.64 1.01 -4.73
N ALA A 73 2.20 1.66 -5.76
CA ALA A 73 3.05 1.01 -6.76
C ALA A 73 4.52 0.81 -6.33
N ALA A 74 4.95 1.48 -5.26
CA ALA A 74 6.32 1.45 -4.75
C ALA A 74 6.32 1.40 -3.20
N GLY A 75 7.30 2.01 -2.53
CA GLY A 75 7.34 2.04 -1.07
C GLY A 75 8.70 2.45 -0.52
N GLU A 76 8.97 2.10 0.73
CA GLU A 76 10.19 2.52 1.41
C GLU A 76 10.83 1.40 2.23
N TRP A 77 12.15 1.27 2.12
CA TRP A 77 12.95 0.41 2.98
C TRP A 77 13.45 1.19 4.19
N ILE A 78 13.09 0.73 5.38
CA ILE A 78 13.43 1.33 6.67
C ILE A 78 14.37 0.41 7.43
N HIS A 79 15.43 0.95 8.05
CA HIS A 79 16.33 0.12 8.85
C HIS A 79 15.62 -0.38 10.11
N ALA A 80 15.95 -1.60 10.53
CA ALA A 80 15.34 -2.20 11.72
C ALA A 80 15.50 -1.35 12.99
N SER A 81 16.57 -0.56 13.09
CA SER A 81 16.84 0.37 14.19
C SER A 81 15.91 1.58 14.26
N GLU A 82 15.19 1.88 13.18
CA GLU A 82 14.26 3.02 13.07
C GLU A 82 12.81 2.61 13.35
N LEU A 83 12.55 1.31 13.50
CA LEU A 83 11.21 0.78 13.71
C LEU A 83 10.76 0.99 15.16
N GLU A 84 9.46 1.25 15.31
CA GLU A 84 8.82 1.27 16.61
C GLU A 84 8.44 -0.16 17.04
N PHE A 85 9.08 -0.67 18.08
CA PHE A 85 8.74 -1.95 18.69
C PHE A 85 7.70 -1.75 19.80
N THR A 86 6.58 -2.46 19.70
CA THR A 86 5.43 -2.31 20.59
C THR A 86 5.33 -3.40 21.65
N ASP A 87 5.89 -4.58 21.37
CA ASP A 87 5.95 -5.70 22.31
C ASP A 87 7.12 -6.63 21.94
N GLY A 88 8.17 -6.63 22.76
CA GLY A 88 9.37 -7.44 22.53
C GLY A 88 9.97 -7.21 21.13
N ASN A 89 9.93 -8.24 20.29
CA ASN A 89 10.46 -8.22 18.92
C ASN A 89 9.40 -7.87 17.85
N ARG A 90 8.22 -7.39 18.25
CA ARG A 90 7.12 -7.01 17.35
C ARG A 90 7.15 -5.51 17.08
N PHE A 91 7.31 -5.14 15.80
CA PHE A 91 7.22 -3.76 15.37
C PHE A 91 5.81 -3.39 14.91
N ALA A 92 5.49 -2.10 14.97
CA ALA A 92 4.24 -1.55 14.45
C ALA A 92 4.38 -1.13 12.99
N ALA A 93 3.33 -1.35 12.21
CA ALA A 93 3.12 -0.79 10.90
C ALA A 93 1.77 -0.07 10.88
N TYR A 94 1.70 1.04 10.16
CA TYR A 94 0.55 1.91 10.14
C TYR A 94 -0.01 1.98 8.72
N SER A 95 -1.27 1.60 8.54
CA SER A 95 -1.97 1.71 7.26
C SER A 95 -2.60 3.10 7.14
N SER A 96 -2.52 3.71 5.96
CA SER A 96 -3.10 5.02 5.72
C SER A 96 -4.63 4.99 5.73
N LEU A 97 -5.21 6.02 6.36
CA LEU A 97 -6.64 6.22 6.35
C LEU A 97 -7.12 6.44 4.92
N HIS A 98 -8.09 5.62 4.48
CA HIS A 98 -8.64 5.61 3.12
C HIS A 98 -7.66 5.28 1.98
N GLY A 99 -6.41 4.90 2.25
CA GLY A 99 -5.40 4.69 1.20
C GLY A 99 -4.56 3.43 1.32
N HIS A 100 -4.81 2.58 2.33
CA HIS A 100 -4.17 1.31 2.72
C HIS A 100 -2.64 1.18 2.72
N ALA A 101 -1.91 2.14 2.15
CA ALA A 101 -0.47 2.21 2.08
C ALA A 101 0.13 2.11 3.48
N CYS A 102 1.24 1.39 3.60
CA CYS A 102 1.87 1.06 4.85
C CYS A 102 3.02 2.02 5.16
N PHE A 103 3.15 2.40 6.43
CA PHE A 103 4.16 3.32 6.93
C PHE A 103 4.73 2.83 8.26
N TYR A 104 6.01 3.15 8.53
CA TYR A 104 6.72 2.71 9.72
C TYR A 104 6.46 3.56 10.96
N LYS A 105 5.83 4.73 10.79
CA LYS A 105 5.49 5.66 11.88
C LYS A 105 4.18 6.40 11.59
N PRO A 106 3.48 6.89 12.64
CA PRO A 106 2.37 7.82 12.48
C PRO A 106 2.81 9.10 11.79
N GLY A 107 1.88 9.75 11.10
CA GLY A 107 2.14 11.02 10.43
C GLY A 107 1.10 11.37 9.38
N GLN A 108 1.35 12.49 8.71
CA GLN A 108 0.58 12.91 7.55
C GLN A 108 1.57 13.13 6.41
N ILE A 109 1.39 12.41 5.31
CA ILE A 109 2.27 12.43 4.14
C ILE A 109 1.42 12.75 2.91
N SER A 110 1.83 13.75 2.13
CA SER A 110 1.19 14.10 0.87
C SER A 110 1.88 13.36 -0.28
N HIS A 111 1.12 12.61 -1.07
CA HIS A 111 1.59 11.90 -2.25
C HIS A 111 1.21 12.68 -3.52
N GLY A 112 2.18 13.28 -4.22
CA GLY A 112 1.94 14.06 -5.43
C GLY A 112 3.21 14.73 -6.00
N ASN A 113 3.09 15.28 -7.21
CA ASN A 113 4.20 15.85 -7.99
C ASN A 113 4.67 17.24 -7.52
N SER A 114 4.17 17.75 -6.40
CA SER A 114 4.59 19.05 -5.86
C SER A 114 4.47 19.08 -4.34
N GLU A 115 5.32 19.88 -3.68
CA GLU A 115 5.26 20.13 -2.22
C GLU A 115 3.89 20.68 -1.77
N PHE A 116 3.08 21.20 -2.70
CA PHE A 116 1.88 21.95 -2.38
C PHE A 116 0.58 21.22 -2.72
N ILE A 117 0.57 20.18 -3.57
CA ILE A 117 -0.64 19.47 -4.00
C ILE A 117 -0.38 17.95 -4.02
N GLY A 118 -1.18 17.18 -3.27
CA GLY A 118 -1.10 15.72 -3.26
C GLY A 118 -2.24 15.02 -2.51
N ILE A 119 -2.38 13.71 -2.74
CA ILE A 119 -3.30 12.85 -2.00
C ILE A 119 -2.74 12.65 -0.59
N SER A 120 -3.58 12.85 0.42
CA SER A 120 -3.22 12.67 1.82
C SER A 120 -3.18 11.19 2.17
N ASN A 121 -2.05 10.77 2.70
CA ASN A 121 -1.90 9.56 3.46
C ASN A 121 -1.74 9.97 4.92
N ASP A 122 -2.78 9.76 5.73
CA ASP A 122 -2.78 10.06 7.16
C ASP A 122 -2.75 8.75 7.96
N MET A 123 -1.84 8.64 8.93
CA MET A 123 -1.75 7.49 9.83
C MET A 123 -1.62 7.92 11.27
N GLU A 124 -2.39 7.27 12.13
CA GLU A 124 -2.31 7.43 13.57
C GLU A 124 -2.42 6.05 14.24
N ARG A 125 -1.92 5.96 15.47
CA ARG A 125 -2.18 4.79 16.31
C ARG A 125 -3.68 4.71 16.62
N SER A 126 -4.24 3.52 16.44
CA SER A 126 -5.61 3.22 16.85
C SER A 126 -5.65 1.97 17.74
N ASP A 127 -6.81 1.71 18.32
CA ASP A 127 -7.13 0.49 19.06
C ASP A 127 -7.43 -0.71 18.13
N LYS A 128 -7.58 -0.48 16.83
CA LYS A 128 -7.84 -1.52 15.81
C LYS A 128 -6.53 -2.12 15.33
N ILE A 129 -6.06 -3.13 16.06
CA ILE A 129 -4.79 -3.80 15.79
C ILE A 129 -5.02 -5.09 15.00
N PHE A 130 -4.33 -5.24 13.87
CA PHE A 130 -4.26 -6.49 13.13
C PHE A 130 -2.93 -7.20 13.43
N ASP A 131 -2.99 -8.25 14.26
CA ASP A 131 -1.81 -9.04 14.65
C ASP A 131 -1.49 -10.10 13.59
N THR A 132 -0.49 -9.81 12.75
CA THR A 132 -0.07 -10.69 11.65
C THR A 132 0.50 -12.04 12.12
N ALA A 133 0.91 -12.15 13.38
CA ALA A 133 1.47 -13.38 13.93
C ALA A 133 0.39 -14.34 14.49
N LYS A 134 -0.84 -13.89 14.72
CA LYS A 134 -1.92 -14.72 15.28
C LYS A 134 -2.72 -15.50 14.24
N GLY A 135 -2.69 -15.08 12.98
CA GLY A 135 -3.45 -15.73 11.91
C GLY A 135 -2.77 -15.52 10.58
N TYR A 136 -1.87 -16.43 10.22
CA TYR A 136 -1.15 -16.38 8.97
C TYR A 136 -1.18 -17.69 8.21
N GLU A 137 -0.96 -17.60 6.90
CA GLU A 137 -0.78 -18.72 5.98
C GLU A 137 0.48 -18.47 5.16
N ILE A 138 1.32 -19.50 4.99
CA ILE A 138 2.41 -19.43 4.01
C ILE A 138 1.77 -19.75 2.65
N ILE A 139 1.86 -18.80 1.72
CA ILE A 139 1.22 -18.89 0.39
C ILE A 139 2.20 -19.17 -0.72
N SER A 140 3.49 -18.92 -0.48
CA SER A 140 4.55 -19.29 -1.41
C SER A 140 5.87 -19.43 -0.67
N ALA A 141 6.55 -20.52 -0.97
CA ALA A 141 7.91 -20.84 -0.53
C ALA A 141 8.51 -21.84 -1.54
N ASP A 142 8.24 -21.60 -2.83
CA ASP A 142 8.40 -22.59 -3.90
C ASP A 142 9.83 -23.10 -4.04
N TYR A 143 10.81 -22.26 -3.69
CA TYR A 143 12.22 -22.64 -3.67
C TYR A 143 12.54 -23.83 -2.74
N LEU A 144 11.68 -24.13 -1.76
CA LEU A 144 11.82 -25.30 -0.88
C LEU A 144 11.31 -26.61 -1.50
N GLY A 145 10.67 -26.56 -2.68
CA GLY A 145 10.23 -27.73 -3.46
C GLY A 145 9.06 -28.53 -2.90
N ASN A 146 8.70 -28.34 -1.61
CA ASN A 146 7.69 -29.12 -0.91
C ASN A 146 6.46 -28.30 -0.48
N HIS A 147 6.43 -27.01 -0.79
CA HIS A 147 5.28 -26.15 -0.53
C HIS A 147 4.32 -26.16 -1.72
N LYS A 148 3.02 -26.17 -1.45
CA LYS A 148 1.98 -26.11 -2.48
C LYS A 148 1.25 -24.78 -2.37
N GLU A 149 1.48 -23.91 -3.33
CA GLU A 149 0.79 -22.63 -3.40
C GLU A 149 -0.73 -22.81 -3.53
N PRO A 150 -1.54 -21.93 -2.91
CA PRO A 150 -2.98 -22.00 -3.04
C PRO A 150 -3.43 -21.57 -4.45
N PRO A 151 -4.46 -22.20 -5.05
CA PRO A 151 -4.87 -21.93 -6.43
C PRO A 151 -5.26 -20.48 -6.70
N TRP A 152 -5.83 -19.77 -5.71
CA TRP A 152 -6.27 -18.38 -5.85
C TRP A 152 -5.13 -17.42 -6.17
N LEU A 153 -3.88 -17.79 -5.85
CA LEU A 153 -2.71 -16.98 -6.12
C LEU A 153 -2.50 -16.73 -7.63
N ASN A 154 -3.03 -17.62 -8.47
CA ASN A 154 -2.98 -17.52 -9.93
C ASN A 154 -4.15 -16.71 -10.53
N PHE A 155 -4.98 -16.06 -9.70
CA PHE A 155 -6.06 -15.21 -10.20
C PHE A 155 -5.51 -13.89 -10.77
N ALA A 156 -5.46 -13.81 -12.10
CA ALA A 156 -4.87 -12.71 -12.87
C ALA A 156 -5.82 -11.56 -13.21
N ARG A 157 -7.03 -11.55 -12.65
CA ARG A 157 -8.06 -10.54 -12.95
C ARG A 157 -8.15 -9.52 -11.81
N PRO A 158 -8.75 -8.34 -12.07
CA PRO A 158 -9.09 -7.38 -11.02
C PRO A 158 -9.86 -8.06 -9.88
N TRP A 159 -9.41 -7.85 -8.66
CA TRP A 159 -10.14 -8.28 -7.47
C TRP A 159 -11.28 -7.29 -7.18
N GLY A 160 -12.42 -7.81 -6.71
CA GLY A 160 -13.58 -7.00 -6.37
C GLY A 160 -14.43 -6.53 -7.57
N PRO A 161 -15.66 -6.04 -7.31
CA PRO A 161 -16.51 -5.44 -8.33
C PRO A 161 -15.88 -4.16 -8.89
N LYS A 162 -16.11 -3.90 -10.18
CA LYS A 162 -15.80 -2.60 -10.78
C LYS A 162 -16.81 -1.58 -10.25
N VAL A 163 -16.35 -0.62 -9.45
CA VAL A 163 -17.18 0.52 -9.06
C VAL A 163 -17.25 1.45 -10.26
N THR A 164 -18.46 1.68 -10.77
CA THR A 164 -18.69 2.64 -11.86
C THR A 164 -19.49 3.80 -11.30
N TYR A 165 -18.80 4.87 -10.90
CA TYR A 165 -19.39 6.20 -10.76
C TYR A 165 -18.96 7.06 -11.96
N ASP A 166 -19.71 8.13 -12.21
CA ASP A 166 -19.33 9.11 -13.21
C ASP A 166 -18.14 9.91 -12.66
N ILE A 167 -16.93 9.47 -13.00
CA ILE A 167 -15.67 10.08 -12.55
C ILE A 167 -15.63 11.55 -12.93
N ALA A 168 -16.13 11.92 -14.12
CA ALA A 168 -16.17 13.31 -14.54
C ALA A 168 -17.09 14.12 -13.61
N LYS A 169 -18.26 13.58 -13.25
CA LYS A 169 -19.16 14.20 -12.29
C LYS A 169 -18.54 14.34 -10.90
N GLU A 170 -17.83 13.32 -10.40
CA GLU A 170 -17.19 13.41 -9.08
C GLU A 170 -16.01 14.40 -9.09
N ILE A 171 -15.23 14.47 -10.18
CA ILE A 171 -14.22 15.51 -10.37
C ILE A 171 -14.89 16.88 -10.36
N ASP A 172 -15.96 17.08 -11.11
CA ASP A 172 -16.66 18.37 -11.17
C ASP A 172 -17.25 18.77 -9.82
N ASN A 173 -17.83 17.83 -9.06
CA ASN A 173 -18.34 18.07 -7.71
C ASN A 173 -17.24 18.60 -6.77
N VAL A 174 -16.05 18.01 -6.80
CA VAL A 174 -14.91 18.46 -5.98
C VAL A 174 -14.39 19.80 -6.50
N ALA A 175 -14.33 19.95 -7.83
CA ALA A 175 -13.83 21.15 -8.49
C ALA A 175 -14.71 22.38 -8.23
N ASP A 176 -16.04 22.21 -8.15
CA ASP A 176 -17.01 23.27 -7.87
C ASP A 176 -16.93 23.79 -6.43
N ALA A 177 -16.41 22.98 -5.51
CA ALA A 177 -16.11 23.42 -4.15
C ALA A 177 -14.85 24.30 -4.06
N LEU A 178 -14.07 24.43 -5.14
CA LEU A 178 -12.78 25.13 -5.15
C LEU A 178 -12.85 26.53 -5.78
N PRO A 179 -12.23 27.55 -5.16
CA PRO A 179 -12.18 28.89 -5.73
C PRO A 179 -11.25 28.95 -6.96
N GLY A 180 -11.82 29.30 -8.12
CA GLY A 180 -11.16 29.78 -9.35
C GLY A 180 -9.80 29.17 -9.69
N LYS A 181 -8.71 29.75 -9.18
CA LYS A 181 -7.33 29.29 -9.44
C LYS A 181 -7.06 27.88 -8.91
N LEU A 182 -7.67 27.50 -7.78
CA LEU A 182 -7.54 26.16 -7.20
C LEU A 182 -8.28 25.11 -8.02
N LYS A 183 -9.43 25.47 -8.61
CA LYS A 183 -10.19 24.60 -9.52
C LYS A 183 -9.32 24.15 -10.71
N LYS A 184 -8.63 25.08 -11.36
CA LYS A 184 -7.73 24.77 -12.49
C LYS A 184 -6.54 23.90 -12.04
N GLY A 185 -5.96 24.18 -10.87
CA GLY A 185 -4.87 23.38 -10.30
C GLY A 185 -5.31 21.94 -10.00
N PHE A 186 -6.52 21.76 -9.46
CA PHE A 186 -7.12 20.46 -9.18
C PHE A 186 -7.30 19.62 -10.44
N HIS A 187 -7.93 20.16 -11.49
CA HIS A 187 -8.10 19.42 -12.76
C HIS A 187 -6.75 18.97 -13.33
N ASN A 188 -5.76 19.88 -13.37
CA ASN A 188 -4.43 19.53 -13.86
C ASN A 188 -3.78 18.41 -13.04
N PHE A 189 -3.94 18.43 -11.71
CA PHE A 189 -3.42 17.40 -10.82
C PHE A 189 -4.12 16.05 -11.05
N ILE A 190 -5.46 16.01 -11.06
CA ILE A 190 -6.22 14.78 -11.27
C ILE A 190 -5.90 14.14 -12.62
N HIS A 191 -5.79 14.93 -13.68
CA HIS A 191 -5.39 14.43 -15.00
C HIS A 191 -3.92 13.95 -15.05
N SER A 192 -3.08 14.30 -14.07
CA SER A 192 -1.72 13.78 -13.96
C SER A 192 -1.61 12.49 -13.16
N LEU A 193 -2.66 12.11 -12.43
CA LEU A 193 -2.65 10.88 -11.63
C LEU A 193 -2.81 9.65 -12.52
N PRO A 194 -2.13 8.53 -12.19
CA PRO A 194 -2.42 7.23 -12.78
C PRO A 194 -3.88 6.85 -12.60
N ALA A 195 -4.47 6.19 -13.61
CA ALA A 195 -5.87 5.73 -13.58
C ALA A 195 -6.16 4.76 -12.42
N GLU A 196 -5.13 4.07 -11.91
CA GLU A 196 -5.21 3.21 -10.72
C GLU A 196 -5.63 4.00 -9.47
N LEU A 197 -5.11 5.21 -9.29
CA LEU A 197 -5.48 6.08 -8.17
C LEU A 197 -6.88 6.70 -8.30
N LEU A 198 -7.51 6.58 -9.48
CA LEU A 198 -8.85 7.09 -9.75
C LEU A 198 -9.95 6.03 -9.57
N GLY A 199 -9.60 4.80 -9.17
CA GLY A 199 -10.57 3.75 -8.80
C GLY A 199 -11.23 3.04 -9.98
N GLU A 200 -10.71 3.18 -11.20
CA GLU A 200 -11.35 2.64 -12.41
C GLU A 200 -11.36 1.10 -12.49
N ARG A 201 -10.43 0.43 -11.80
CA ARG A 201 -10.33 -1.04 -11.72
C ARG A 201 -9.77 -1.48 -10.38
N GLY A 202 -10.27 -2.60 -9.88
CA GLY A 202 -9.63 -3.30 -8.78
C GLY A 202 -8.23 -3.80 -9.15
N PRO A 203 -7.35 -4.00 -8.17
CA PRO A 203 -5.97 -4.37 -8.34
C PRO A 203 -5.81 -5.84 -8.72
N THR A 204 -4.66 -6.19 -9.27
CA THR A 204 -4.25 -7.57 -9.52
C THR A 204 -3.81 -8.26 -8.22
N GLY A 205 -3.81 -9.59 -8.23
CA GLY A 205 -3.36 -10.37 -7.07
C GLY A 205 -1.84 -10.29 -6.84
N PRO A 206 -1.37 -10.73 -5.66
CA PRO A 206 0.04 -10.63 -5.24
C PRO A 206 1.05 -11.13 -6.27
N LYS A 207 0.80 -12.29 -6.89
CA LYS A 207 1.71 -12.93 -7.85
C LYS A 207 1.90 -12.18 -9.16
N PHE A 208 1.02 -11.20 -9.44
CA PHE A 208 1.08 -10.36 -10.62
C PHE A 208 1.68 -8.97 -10.33
N LYS A 209 2.12 -8.73 -9.09
CA LYS A 209 2.90 -7.55 -8.74
C LYS A 209 4.35 -7.78 -9.19
N TRP A 210 4.98 -6.74 -9.74
CA TRP A 210 6.29 -6.83 -10.38
C TRP A 210 7.41 -7.24 -9.39
N ASN A 211 7.21 -7.03 -8.09
CA ASN A 211 8.11 -7.40 -7.00
C ASN A 211 7.88 -8.81 -6.44
N TRP A 212 7.00 -9.61 -7.06
CA TRP A 212 6.70 -10.95 -6.57
C TRP A 212 7.97 -11.79 -6.47
N ASP A 213 8.74 -11.92 -7.55
CA ASP A 213 10.01 -12.66 -7.57
C ASP A 213 11.24 -11.76 -7.36
N GLY A 214 11.04 -10.44 -7.33
CA GLY A 214 12.11 -9.42 -7.28
C GLY A 214 12.32 -8.78 -5.90
N ASP A 215 13.26 -7.84 -5.85
CA ASP A 215 13.42 -6.90 -4.72
C ASP A 215 12.35 -5.80 -4.84
N GLU A 216 11.93 -5.28 -3.69
CA GLU A 216 10.97 -4.21 -3.56
C GLU A 216 11.57 -2.86 -4.00
N ILE A 217 10.78 -2.05 -4.71
CA ILE A 217 11.21 -0.81 -5.39
C ILE A 217 10.86 0.34 -4.48
N LYS A 218 11.83 1.22 -4.28
CA LYS A 218 11.64 2.46 -3.55
C LYS A 218 10.80 3.44 -4.38
N CYS A 219 9.92 4.18 -3.71
CA CYS A 219 9.32 5.38 -4.27
C CYS A 219 10.42 6.33 -4.76
N CYS A 220 10.20 6.94 -5.92
CA CYS A 220 11.07 7.95 -6.52
C CYS A 220 10.96 9.28 -5.78
#